data_AF-A0A936TQI1-F1
#
_entry.id   AF-A0A936TQI1-F1
#
_cell.length_a   1.000
_cell.length_b   1.000
_cell.length_c   1.000
_cell.angle_alpha   90.00
_cell.angle_beta   90.00
_cell.angle_gamma   90.00
#
_symmetry.space_group_name_H-M   'P 1'
#
loop_
_entity.id
_entity.type
_entity.pdbx_description
1 polymer ?
#
loop_
_entity_poly.entity_id
_entity_poly.type
_entity_poly.pdbx_seq_one_letter_code
_entity_poly.pdbx_strand_id
1 'polypeptide(L)'
;MQTTTDTVAHAVTPISGPISPRFATIEQAAETRPAFTCAAFRDLKFRAHDRTNSRGEIIKGNGTGAAGVWIQIGRKVLIDLDAFDRWIESHRQAA
;
A
#
# COMPACT_ATOMS: atom_id res chain seq x y z
N MET A 1 21.65 -19.00 50.45
CA MET A 1 20.63 -18.77 49.40
C MET A 1 21.21 -17.75 48.43
N GLN A 2 21.66 -18.20 47.25
CA GLN A 2 22.18 -17.33 46.19
C GLN A 2 21.19 -17.39 45.03
N THR A 3 20.61 -16.24 44.68
CA THR A 3 19.75 -16.09 43.50
C THR A 3 20.60 -15.57 42.35
N THR A 4 20.84 -16.42 41.35
CA THR A 4 21.47 -16.02 40.09
C THR A 4 20.38 -15.49 39.16
N THR A 5 20.47 -14.22 38.78
CA THR A 5 19.59 -13.61 37.78
C THR A 5 20.27 -13.73 36.41
N ASP A 6 19.85 -14.70 35.61
CA ASP A 6 20.28 -14.82 34.21
C ASP A 6 19.53 -13.80 33.34
N THR A 7 20.24 -12.75 32.91
CA THR A 7 19.76 -11.81 31.90
C THR A 7 20.03 -12.38 30.50
N VAL A 8 18.99 -12.90 29.85
CA VAL A 8 19.04 -13.30 28.44
C VAL A 8 18.89 -12.07 27.54
N ALA A 9 20.02 -11.58 27.03
CA ALA A 9 20.06 -10.56 25.99
C ALA A 9 19.50 -11.13 24.68
N HIS A 10 18.31 -10.70 24.26
CA HIS A 10 17.78 -11.00 22.93
C HIS A 10 18.57 -10.21 21.89
N ALA A 11 19.34 -10.93 21.07
CA ALA A 11 20.03 -10.36 19.92
C ALA A 11 19.02 -9.98 18.83
N VAL A 12 18.83 -8.68 18.60
CA VAL A 12 18.10 -8.18 17.42
C VAL A 12 19.02 -8.36 16.20
N THR A 13 18.67 -9.28 15.31
CA THR A 13 19.38 -9.43 14.03
C THR A 13 18.91 -8.33 13.07
N PRO A 14 19.80 -7.52 12.47
CA PRO A 14 19.38 -6.57 11.46
C PRO A 14 18.95 -7.32 10.19
N ILE A 15 17.69 -7.14 9.78
CA ILE A 15 17.18 -7.65 8.51
C ILE A 15 17.89 -6.94 7.35
N SER A 16 18.90 -7.59 6.78
CA SER A 16 19.59 -7.13 5.57
C SER A 16 18.81 -7.62 4.34
N GLY A 17 17.74 -6.92 4.01
CA GLY A 17 17.03 -7.04 2.73
C GLY A 17 17.14 -5.73 1.95
N PRO A 18 16.96 -5.74 0.61
CA PRO A 18 16.92 -4.49 -0.14
C PRO A 18 15.81 -3.59 0.43
N ILE A 19 16.17 -2.37 0.82
CA ILE A 19 15.21 -1.37 1.30
C ILE A 19 14.35 -0.98 0.09
N SER A 20 13.21 -1.66 -0.07
CA SER A 20 12.21 -1.25 -1.06
C SER A 20 11.58 0.06 -0.55
N PRO A 21 11.55 1.12 -1.37
CA PRO A 21 10.96 2.38 -0.94
C PRO A 21 9.47 2.16 -0.69
N ARG A 22 9.01 2.44 0.54
CA ARG A 22 7.59 2.32 0.90
C ARG A 22 6.69 3.17 0.02
N PHE A 23 7.15 4.36 -0.36
CA PHE A 23 6.42 5.27 -1.24
C PHE A 23 7.08 5.31 -2.61
N ALA A 24 6.27 5.12 -3.66
CA ALA A 24 6.75 5.12 -5.04
C ALA A 24 5.88 6.03 -5.91
N THR A 25 6.46 6.63 -6.95
CA THR A 25 5.63 7.21 -8.03
C THR A 25 4.89 6.10 -8.77
N ILE A 26 3.93 6.47 -9.61
CA ILE A 26 3.22 5.50 -10.47
C ILE A 26 4.21 4.75 -11.38
N GLU A 27 5.21 5.45 -11.91
CA GLU A 27 6.24 4.87 -12.78
C GLU A 27 7.08 3.83 -12.03
N GLN A 28 7.60 4.19 -10.85
CA GLN A 28 8.39 3.29 -10.00
C GLN A 28 7.57 2.09 -9.51
N ALA A 29 6.30 2.30 -9.18
CA ALA A 29 5.40 1.22 -8.78
C ALA A 29 5.15 0.24 -9.94
N ALA A 30 4.98 0.73 -11.17
CA ALA A 30 4.82 -0.12 -12.34
C ALA A 30 6.08 -0.92 -12.69
N GLU A 31 7.27 -0.37 -12.45
CA GLU A 31 8.53 -1.10 -12.60
C GLU A 31 8.66 -2.21 -11.56
N THR A 32 8.31 -1.93 -10.30
CA THR A 32 8.47 -2.90 -9.21
C THR A 32 7.31 -3.90 -9.08
N ARG A 33 6.11 -3.57 -9.58
CA ARG A 33 4.93 -4.43 -9.65
C ARG A 33 4.43 -4.51 -11.10
N PRO A 34 5.12 -5.26 -11.98
CA PRO A 34 4.83 -5.26 -13.42
C PRO A 34 3.46 -5.84 -13.80
N ALA A 35 2.77 -6.51 -12.87
CA ALA A 35 1.37 -6.89 -13.02
C ALA A 35 0.43 -5.68 -13.23
N PHE A 36 0.84 -4.49 -12.77
CA PHE A 36 0.10 -3.24 -12.91
C PHE A 36 0.89 -2.25 -13.76
N THR A 37 0.39 -1.93 -14.95
CA THR A 37 0.96 -0.87 -15.79
C THR A 37 0.71 0.51 -15.19
N CYS A 38 1.45 1.53 -15.64
CA CYS A 38 1.17 2.91 -15.25
C CYS A 38 -0.29 3.33 -15.55
N ALA A 39 -0.88 2.81 -16.64
CA ALA A 39 -2.27 3.06 -16.98
C ALA A 39 -3.23 2.40 -15.96
N ALA A 40 -2.95 1.17 -15.54
CA ALA A 40 -3.72 0.48 -14.51
C ALA A 40 -3.70 1.23 -13.18
N PHE A 41 -2.53 1.70 -12.73
CA PHE A 41 -2.42 2.51 -11.50
C PHE A 41 -3.18 3.84 -11.60
N ARG A 42 -3.16 4.50 -12.76
CA ARG A 42 -3.93 5.75 -12.97
C ARG A 42 -5.43 5.50 -12.93
N ASP A 43 -5.92 4.41 -13.53
CA ASP A 43 -7.34 4.03 -13.45
C ASP A 43 -7.74 3.64 -12.02
N LEU A 44 -6.89 2.90 -11.31
CA LEU A 44 -7.10 2.57 -9.89
C LEU A 44 -7.23 3.84 -9.05
N LYS A 45 -6.36 4.85 -9.25
CA LYS A 45 -6.47 6.13 -8.55
C LYS A 45 -7.74 6.87 -8.92
N PHE A 46 -8.08 6.94 -10.20
CA PHE A 46 -9.27 7.65 -10.67
C PHE A 46 -10.55 7.09 -10.03
N ARG A 47 -10.59 5.77 -9.80
CA ARG A 47 -11.71 5.06 -9.17
C ARG A 47 -11.56 4.85 -7.67
N ALA A 48 -10.62 5.53 -7.00
CA ALA A 48 -10.27 5.28 -5.61
C ALA A 48 -11.42 5.51 -4.61
N HIS A 49 -12.33 6.43 -4.93
CA HIS A 49 -13.44 6.86 -4.08
C HIS A 49 -14.78 6.77 -4.81
N ASP A 50 -15.87 6.77 -4.03
CA ASP A 50 -17.23 6.91 -4.55
C ASP A 50 -17.36 8.23 -5.34
N ARG A 51 -18.10 8.20 -6.45
CA ARG A 51 -18.36 9.39 -7.28
C ARG A 51 -19.81 9.44 -7.73
N THR A 52 -20.34 10.64 -7.87
CA THR A 52 -21.71 10.86 -8.37
C THR A 52 -21.68 11.06 -9.88
N ASN A 53 -22.60 10.43 -10.62
CA ASN A 53 -22.77 10.67 -12.05
C ASN A 53 -23.81 11.78 -12.33
N SER A 54 -24.01 12.13 -13.60
CA SER A 54 -24.98 13.15 -14.01
C SER A 54 -26.45 12.81 -13.70
N ARG A 55 -26.75 11.55 -13.39
CA ARG A 55 -28.09 11.09 -12.97
C ARG A 55 -28.28 11.13 -11.44
N GLY A 56 -27.27 11.58 -10.69
CA GLY A 56 -27.30 11.60 -9.22
C GLY A 56 -27.02 10.25 -8.56
N GLU A 57 -26.64 9.23 -9.32
CA GLU A 57 -26.34 7.91 -8.77
C GLU A 57 -24.91 7.87 -8.20
N ILE A 58 -24.73 7.15 -7.09
CA ILE A 58 -23.41 6.89 -6.50
C ILE A 58 -22.78 5.69 -7.18
N ILE A 59 -21.66 5.91 -7.86
CA ILE A 59 -20.78 4.85 -8.36
C ILE A 59 -19.77 4.54 -7.27
N LYS A 60 -19.76 3.30 -6.81
CA LYS A 60 -18.81 2.84 -5.79
C LYS A 60 -17.37 2.87 -6.29
N GLY A 61 -16.47 3.35 -5.44
CA GLY A 61 -15.03 3.29 -5.67
C GLY A 61 -14.49 1.86 -5.56
N ASN A 62 -13.25 1.66 -5.98
CA ASN A 62 -12.54 0.38 -5.85
C ASN A 62 -11.94 0.15 -4.44
N GLY A 63 -12.14 1.08 -3.51
CA GLY A 63 -11.69 0.96 -2.12
C GLY A 63 -10.21 1.30 -1.88
N THR A 64 -9.38 1.49 -2.92
CA THR A 64 -7.95 1.84 -2.74
C THR A 64 -7.75 3.19 -2.06
N GLY A 65 -8.70 4.12 -2.23
CA GLY A 65 -8.71 5.40 -1.52
C GLY A 65 -8.90 5.24 -0.02
N ALA A 66 -9.89 4.45 0.40
CA ALA A 66 -10.14 4.15 1.79
C ALA A 66 -9.02 3.30 2.43
N ALA A 67 -8.36 2.46 1.63
CA ALA A 67 -7.22 1.65 2.08
C ALA A 67 -5.92 2.46 2.30
N GLY A 68 -5.90 3.77 1.99
CA GLY A 68 -4.73 4.62 2.21
C GLY A 68 -3.61 4.43 1.18
N VAL A 69 -3.92 3.88 0.01
CA VAL A 69 -2.93 3.60 -1.05
C VAL A 69 -2.35 4.89 -1.65
N TRP A 70 -3.13 5.97 -1.70
CA TRP A 70 -2.77 7.19 -2.44
C TRP A 70 -2.33 8.31 -1.52
N ILE A 71 -1.10 8.78 -1.67
CA ILE A 71 -0.56 9.94 -0.96
C ILE A 71 -0.43 11.09 -1.95
N GLN A 72 -1.10 12.21 -1.68
CA GLN A 72 -1.05 13.39 -2.54
C GLN A 72 -0.16 14.46 -1.95
N ILE A 73 0.89 14.83 -2.69
CA ILE A 73 1.85 15.89 -2.32
C ILE A 73 1.81 16.95 -3.43
N GLY A 74 1.05 18.01 -3.20
CA GLY A 74 0.77 19.02 -4.22
C GLY A 74 0.10 18.41 -5.46
N ARG A 75 0.76 18.52 -6.61
CA ARG A 75 0.31 17.94 -7.90
C ARG A 75 0.86 16.54 -8.17
N LYS A 76 1.66 15.99 -7.26
CA LYS A 76 2.25 14.66 -7.39
C LYS A 76 1.47 13.65 -6.57
N VAL A 77 1.48 12.41 -7.04
CA VAL A 77 0.86 11.27 -6.37
C VAL A 77 1.94 10.23 -6.12
N LEU A 78 2.01 9.78 -4.88
CA LEU A 78 2.77 8.61 -4.48
C LEU A 78 1.80 7.49 -4.11
N ILE A 79 2.29 6.26 -4.27
CA ILE A 79 1.63 5.03 -3.85
C ILE A 79 2.32 4.55 -2.58
N ASP A 80 1.57 4.35 -1.50
CA ASP A 80 2.04 3.59 -0.34
C ASP A 80 1.97 2.10 -0.70
N LEU A 81 3.12 1.50 -0.99
CA LEU A 81 3.23 0.12 -1.45
C LEU A 81 2.80 -0.88 -0.37
N ASP A 82 3.05 -0.58 0.91
CA ASP A 82 2.63 -1.43 2.02
C ASP A 82 1.10 -1.40 2.18
N ALA A 83 0.46 -0.24 1.96
CA ALA A 83 -0.99 -0.14 1.93
C ALA A 83 -1.59 -0.87 0.72
N PHE A 84 -0.93 -0.78 -0.44
CA PHE A 84 -1.35 -1.47 -1.65
C PHE A 84 -1.28 -3.00 -1.49
N ASP A 85 -0.18 -3.53 -0.98
CA ASP A 85 0.02 -4.96 -0.77
C ASP A 85 -0.99 -5.51 0.26
N ARG A 86 -1.26 -4.76 1.35
CA ARG A 86 -2.32 -5.10 2.32
C ARG A 86 -3.72 -5.10 1.69
N TRP A 87 -4.00 -4.16 0.79
CA TRP A 87 -5.27 -4.11 0.08
C TRP A 87 -5.43 -5.32 -0.86
N ILE A 88 -4.37 -5.72 -1.59
CA ILE A 88 -4.41 -6.94 -2.40
C ILE A 88 -4.70 -8.17 -1.52
N GLU A 89 -3.97 -8.30 -0.42
CA GLU A 89 -4.12 -9.45 0.49
C GLU A 89 -5.53 -9.53 1.10
N SER A 90 -6.17 -8.41 1.39
CA SER A 90 -7.55 -8.40 1.90
C SER A 90 -8.56 -8.98 0.91
N HIS A 91 -8.25 -9.00 -0.40
CA HIS A 91 -9.11 -9.61 -1.42
C HIS A 91 -8.86 -11.10 -1.57
N ARG A 92 -7.69 -11.61 -1.15
CA ARG A 92 -7.40 -13.05 -1.15
C ARG A 92 -8.18 -13.80 -0.08
N GLN A 93 -8.40 -13.17 1.08
CA GLN A 93 -9.08 -13.79 2.22
C GLN A 93 -10.62 -13.69 2.13
N ALA A 94 -11.12 -12.83 1.25
CA ALA A 94 -12.55 -12.67 1.00
C ALA A 94 -13.08 -13.62 -0.11
N ALA A 95 -12.23 -14.49 -0.66
CA ALA A 95 -12.52 -15.44 -1.73
C ALA A 95 -12.60 -16.88 -1.22
#